data_AF-A0A3A8JRY8-F1
#
_entry.id   AF-A0A3A8JRY8-F1
#
_cell.length_a   1.000
_cell.length_b   1.000
_cell.length_c   1.000
_cell.angle_alpha   90.00
_cell.angle_beta   90.00
_cell.angle_gamma   90.00
#
_symmetry.space_group_name_H-M   'P 1'
#
loop_
_entity.id
_entity.type
_entity.pdbx_description
1 polymer ?
#
loop_
_entity_poly.entity_id
_entity_poly.type
_entity_poly.pdbx_seq_one_letter_code
_entity_poly.pdbx_strand_id
1 'polypeptide(L)'
;PQDVSRLLCADALKRLRSRYHDKPSDPVALLSRSSIQAMYSQSSDLLEEMMSEFYSPQKFARDQDFDQFARDREQIVIALLAARMGNRRMHLALHLYWGLMVGLSPQEIAHRLLFISFYSGIDTLTSALETFSAVLNKLQGLTDAARSDEALEPRAIMGELAALFP
;
A
#
# COMPACT_ATOMS: atom_id res chain seq x y z
N PRO A 1 5.60 23.33 3.42
CA PRO A 1 5.08 22.02 2.98
C PRO A 1 3.72 21.75 3.60
N GLN A 2 2.72 21.37 2.79
CA GLN A 2 1.41 20.98 3.30
C GLN A 2 1.57 19.76 4.21
N ASP A 3 0.88 19.74 5.35
CA ASP A 3 0.90 18.59 6.26
C ASP A 3 0.15 17.43 5.60
N VAL A 4 0.90 16.55 4.93
CA VAL A 4 0.36 15.39 4.20
C VAL A 4 -0.42 14.45 5.13
N SER A 5 -0.13 14.46 6.43
CA SER A 5 -0.77 13.56 7.40
C SER A 5 -2.27 13.80 7.56
N ARG A 6 -2.77 14.96 7.11
CA ARG A 6 -4.18 15.38 7.22
C ARG A 6 -4.97 15.26 5.93
N LEU A 7 -4.34 14.82 4.83
CA LEU A 7 -5.00 14.71 3.52
C LEU A 7 -6.03 13.58 3.46
N LEU A 8 -5.91 12.57 4.33
CA LEU A 8 -6.89 11.50 4.48
C LEU A 8 -7.43 11.53 5.92
N CYS A 9 -8.73 11.76 6.08
CA CYS A 9 -9.33 11.85 7.40
C CYS A 9 -9.43 10.47 8.07
N ALA A 10 -9.49 10.46 9.41
CA ALA A 10 -9.51 9.22 10.18
C ALA A 10 -10.74 8.34 9.88
N ASP A 11 -11.89 8.95 9.59
CA ASP A 11 -13.11 8.23 9.23
C ASP A 11 -12.98 7.54 7.85
N ALA A 12 -12.46 8.25 6.86
CA ALA A 12 -12.17 7.69 5.54
C ALA A 12 -11.20 6.51 5.63
N LEU A 13 -10.12 6.66 6.39
CA LEU A 13 -9.15 5.58 6.61
C LEU A 13 -9.78 4.37 7.31
N LYS A 14 -10.66 4.60 8.30
CA LYS A 14 -11.39 3.53 8.99
C LYS A 14 -12.30 2.77 8.04
N ARG A 15 -13.04 3.47 7.18
CA ARG A 15 -13.91 2.86 6.16
C ARG A 15 -13.11 2.00 5.17
N LEU A 16 -12.03 2.55 4.62
CA LEU A 16 -11.13 1.81 3.71
C LEU A 16 -10.56 0.54 4.35
N ARG A 17 -10.06 0.63 5.58
CA ARG A 17 -9.55 -0.53 6.32
C ARG A 17 -10.61 -1.59 6.54
N SER A 18 -11.82 -1.20 6.93
CA SER A 18 -12.91 -2.16 7.12
C SER A 18 -13.19 -2.92 5.82
N ARG A 19 -13.23 -2.25 4.66
CA ARG A 19 -13.44 -2.94 3.38
C ARG A 19 -12.28 -3.84 2.98
N TYR A 20 -11.05 -3.46 3.32
CA TYR A 20 -9.88 -4.29 3.09
C TYR A 20 -9.92 -5.60 3.89
N HIS A 21 -10.38 -5.55 5.15
CA HIS A 21 -10.40 -6.70 6.07
C HIS A 21 -11.65 -7.58 5.97
N ASP A 22 -12.73 -7.11 5.37
CA ASP A 22 -14.03 -7.80 5.31
C ASP A 22 -14.06 -9.06 4.43
N LYS A 23 -13.01 -9.36 3.65
CA LYS A 23 -12.94 -10.57 2.81
C LYS A 23 -11.90 -11.58 3.33
N PRO A 24 -12.25 -12.88 3.40
CA PRO A 24 -11.43 -13.93 4.02
C PRO A 24 -10.15 -14.29 3.25
N SER A 25 -9.95 -13.72 2.07
CA SER A 25 -8.76 -13.88 1.25
C SER A 25 -8.03 -12.56 1.19
N ASP A 26 -6.74 -12.55 1.56
CA ASP A 26 -5.90 -11.36 1.42
C ASP A 26 -6.07 -10.77 0.00
N PRO A 27 -6.71 -9.59 -0.13
CA PRO A 27 -6.99 -8.98 -1.41
C PRO A 27 -5.72 -8.76 -2.23
N VAL A 28 -4.59 -8.55 -1.53
CA VAL A 28 -3.26 -8.42 -2.12
C VAL A 28 -2.80 -9.75 -2.71
N ALA A 29 -2.92 -10.83 -1.95
CA ALA A 29 -2.54 -12.16 -2.40
C ALA A 29 -3.37 -12.66 -3.60
N LEU A 30 -4.67 -12.39 -3.66
CA LEU A 30 -5.49 -12.84 -4.80
C LEU A 30 -5.25 -12.04 -6.08
N LEU A 31 -5.08 -10.72 -5.98
CA LEU A 31 -4.98 -9.85 -7.14
C LEU A 31 -3.56 -9.79 -7.71
N SER A 32 -2.55 -10.01 -6.88
CA SER A 32 -1.17 -10.14 -7.36
C SER A 32 -0.92 -11.52 -7.99
N ARG A 33 -1.50 -12.60 -7.45
CA ARG A 33 -1.25 -13.98 -7.93
C ARG A 33 -1.58 -14.14 -9.41
N SER A 34 -2.78 -13.81 -9.87
CA SER A 34 -3.17 -14.08 -11.26
C SER A 34 -2.37 -13.28 -12.30
N SER A 35 -2.17 -11.98 -12.04
CA SER A 35 -1.43 -11.09 -12.96
C SER A 35 0.08 -11.40 -12.96
N ILE A 36 0.67 -11.65 -11.80
CA ILE A 36 2.11 -11.93 -11.68
C ILE A 36 2.42 -13.36 -12.16
N GLN A 37 1.59 -14.37 -11.83
CA GLN A 37 1.76 -15.72 -12.36
C GLN A 37 1.67 -15.76 -13.88
N ALA A 38 0.79 -14.95 -14.50
CA ALA A 38 0.71 -14.85 -15.95
C ALA A 38 1.98 -14.24 -16.57
N MET A 39 2.57 -13.21 -15.95
CA MET A 39 3.80 -12.56 -16.41
C MET A 39 5.07 -13.42 -16.18
N TYR A 40 5.05 -14.27 -15.16
CA TYR A 40 6.19 -15.06 -14.70
C TYR A 40 5.81 -16.54 -14.60
N SER A 41 5.19 -17.07 -15.66
CA SER A 41 4.68 -18.45 -15.68
C SER A 41 5.76 -19.51 -15.44
N GLN A 42 7.01 -19.21 -15.79
CA GLN A 42 8.17 -20.08 -15.53
C GLN A 42 8.59 -20.12 -14.05
N SER A 43 8.05 -19.24 -13.21
CA SER A 43 8.38 -19.11 -11.78
C SER A 43 7.12 -19.04 -10.92
N SER A 44 5.99 -19.58 -11.41
CA SER A 44 4.70 -19.55 -10.71
C SER A 44 4.78 -20.11 -9.29
N ASP A 45 5.55 -21.18 -9.11
CA ASP A 45 5.65 -21.90 -7.84
C ASP A 45 6.44 -21.08 -6.82
N LEU A 46 7.56 -20.48 -7.25
CA LEU A 46 8.35 -19.56 -6.42
C LEU A 46 7.55 -18.31 -6.03
N LEU A 47 6.71 -17.81 -6.94
CA LEU A 47 5.83 -16.68 -6.65
C LEU A 47 4.74 -17.05 -5.67
N GLU A 48 4.15 -18.24 -5.80
CA GLU A 48 3.17 -18.72 -4.85
C GLU A 48 3.76 -18.90 -3.46
N GLU A 49 4.96 -19.49 -3.37
CA GLU A 49 5.73 -19.62 -2.13
C GLU A 49 6.02 -18.24 -1.52
N MET A 50 6.52 -17.29 -2.31
CA MET A 50 6.77 -15.91 -1.87
C MET A 50 5.48 -15.25 -1.35
N MET A 51 4.36 -15.40 -2.07
CA MET A 51 3.09 -14.80 -1.65
C MET A 51 2.57 -15.44 -0.36
N SER A 52 2.72 -16.75 -0.20
CA SER A 52 2.39 -17.45 1.04
C SER A 52 3.27 -16.96 2.20
N GLU A 53 4.58 -16.92 1.98
CA GLU A 53 5.56 -16.58 3.02
C GLU A 53 5.42 -15.14 3.50
N PHE A 54 5.14 -14.19 2.60
CA PHE A 54 5.17 -12.77 2.94
C PHE A 54 3.81 -12.11 3.10
N TYR A 55 2.74 -12.66 2.53
CA TYR A 55 1.41 -12.00 2.51
C TYR A 55 0.29 -12.86 3.11
N SER A 56 0.61 -14.06 3.62
CA SER A 56 -0.38 -14.93 4.25
C SER A 56 -0.16 -15.04 5.77
N PRO A 57 -1.24 -15.08 6.57
CA PRO A 57 -1.13 -15.35 8.00
C PRO A 57 -0.79 -16.82 8.31
N GLN A 58 -0.84 -17.73 7.33
CA GLN A 58 -0.79 -19.19 7.52
C GLN A 58 0.37 -19.72 8.38
N LYS A 59 1.55 -19.09 8.30
CA LYS A 59 2.73 -19.51 9.07
C LYS A 59 2.77 -18.96 10.50
N PHE A 60 1.90 -18.02 10.83
CA PHE A 60 1.87 -17.35 12.12
C PHE A 60 0.89 -18.07 13.06
N ALA A 61 1.29 -18.26 14.31
CA ALA A 61 0.45 -18.90 15.32
C ALA A 61 -0.70 -17.99 15.79
N ARG A 62 -0.55 -16.67 15.65
CA ARG A 62 -1.52 -15.67 16.07
C ARG A 62 -1.64 -14.59 14.99
N ASP A 63 -2.86 -14.15 14.72
CA ASP A 63 -3.12 -13.08 13.74
C ASP A 63 -2.36 -11.80 14.05
N GLN A 64 -2.21 -11.46 15.34
CA GLN A 64 -1.44 -10.30 15.80
C GLN A 64 0.03 -10.34 15.38
N ASP A 65 0.62 -11.53 15.31
CA ASP A 65 2.01 -11.69 14.85
C ASP A 65 2.12 -11.41 13.35
N PHE A 66 1.11 -11.83 12.57
CA PHE A 66 1.01 -11.49 11.16
C PHE A 66 0.75 -10.00 10.94
N ASP A 67 -0.14 -9.37 11.72
CA ASP A 67 -0.44 -7.94 11.62
C ASP A 67 0.82 -7.09 11.85
N GLN A 68 1.61 -7.44 12.87
CA GLN A 68 2.88 -6.78 13.16
C GLN A 68 3.88 -7.02 12.03
N PHE A 69 4.02 -8.25 11.57
CA PHE A 69 4.89 -8.59 10.45
C PHE A 69 4.51 -7.83 9.17
N ALA A 70 3.22 -7.74 8.85
CA ALA A 70 2.71 -7.04 7.69
C ALA A 70 2.99 -5.53 7.78
N ARG A 71 2.81 -4.92 8.97
CA ARG A 71 3.22 -3.53 9.22
C ARG A 71 4.70 -3.31 8.97
N ASP A 72 5.56 -4.16 9.52
CA ASP A 72 7.01 -4.03 9.39
C ASP A 72 7.45 -4.24 7.94
N ARG A 73 6.88 -5.23 7.24
CA ARG A 73 7.08 -5.48 5.82
C ARG A 73 6.77 -4.24 4.99
N GLU A 74 5.58 -3.64 5.16
CA GLU A 74 5.19 -2.47 4.37
C GLU A 74 6.07 -1.25 4.68
N GLN A 75 6.50 -1.04 5.93
CA GLN A 75 7.46 0.02 6.25
C GLN A 75 8.77 -0.13 5.46
N ILE A 76 9.31 -1.35 5.41
CA ILE A 76 10.56 -1.65 4.69
C ILE A 76 10.37 -1.47 3.19
N VAL A 77 9.29 -2.01 2.62
CA VAL A 77 9.03 -1.92 1.18
C VAL A 77 8.80 -0.48 0.74
N ILE A 78 8.04 0.31 1.49
CA ILE A 78 7.86 1.75 1.22
C ILE A 78 9.20 2.47 1.22
N ALA A 79 10.06 2.23 2.22
CA ALA A 79 11.38 2.87 2.29
C ALA A 79 12.26 2.49 1.08
N LEU A 80 12.30 1.21 0.71
CA LEU A 80 13.07 0.72 -0.45
C LEU A 80 12.56 1.30 -1.77
N LEU A 81 11.24 1.39 -1.95
CA LEU A 81 10.63 1.93 -3.17
C LEU A 81 10.81 3.44 -3.26
N ALA A 82 10.74 4.17 -2.14
CA ALA A 82 11.03 5.59 -2.12
C ALA A 82 12.49 5.88 -2.47
N ALA A 83 13.44 5.11 -1.91
CA ALA A 83 14.87 5.29 -2.16
C ALA A 83 15.33 4.86 -3.57
N ARG A 84 14.57 4.01 -4.27
CA ARG A 84 14.93 3.55 -5.62
C ARG A 84 14.74 4.65 -6.66
N MET A 85 15.78 4.92 -7.45
CA MET A 85 15.70 5.80 -8.62
C MET A 85 14.93 5.13 -9.79
N GLY A 86 14.25 5.92 -10.61
CA GLY A 86 13.69 5.45 -11.90
C GLY A 86 12.16 5.28 -11.99
N ASN A 87 11.38 6.18 -11.39
CA ASN A 87 9.93 6.33 -11.64
C ASN A 87 9.07 5.08 -11.38
N ARG A 88 9.27 4.37 -10.26
CA ARG A 88 8.36 3.30 -9.83
C ARG A 88 7.20 3.82 -8.97
N ARG A 89 6.65 4.98 -9.34
CA ARG A 89 5.62 5.68 -8.55
C ARG A 89 4.38 4.82 -8.33
N MET A 90 3.98 4.03 -9.32
CA MET A 90 2.86 3.09 -9.16
C MET A 90 3.13 2.03 -8.09
N HIS A 91 4.30 1.39 -8.07
CA HIS A 91 4.65 0.42 -7.03
C HIS A 91 4.70 1.07 -5.65
N LEU A 92 5.29 2.26 -5.55
CA LEU A 92 5.28 3.02 -4.30
C LEU A 92 3.84 3.35 -3.87
N ALA A 93 2.97 3.78 -4.79
CA ALA A 93 1.56 4.09 -4.50
C ALA A 93 0.79 2.88 -3.96
N LEU A 94 1.01 1.69 -4.53
CA LEU A 94 0.41 0.44 -4.03
C LEU A 94 0.84 0.14 -2.60
N HIS A 95 2.14 0.20 -2.31
CA HIS A 95 2.64 -0.09 -0.97
C HIS A 95 2.31 1.01 0.05
N LEU A 96 2.15 2.26 -0.38
CA LEU A 96 1.60 3.32 0.46
C LEU A 96 0.15 3.01 0.85
N TYR A 97 -0.68 2.55 -0.09
CA TYR A 97 -2.04 2.10 0.19
C TYR A 97 -2.05 0.88 1.13
N TRP A 98 -1.28 -0.16 0.83
CA TRP A 98 -1.24 -1.36 1.70
C TRP A 98 -0.69 -1.05 3.09
N GLY A 99 0.35 -0.22 3.19
CA GLY A 99 0.85 0.29 4.46
C GLY A 99 -0.26 0.92 5.30
N LEU A 100 -1.11 1.74 4.68
CA LEU A 100 -2.28 2.31 5.37
C LEU A 100 -3.27 1.21 5.82
N MET A 101 -3.52 0.19 5.00
CA MET A 101 -4.48 -0.88 5.29
C MET A 101 -4.02 -1.81 6.41
N VAL A 102 -2.74 -2.18 6.44
CA VAL A 102 -2.12 -2.98 7.51
C VAL A 102 -1.88 -2.16 8.78
N GLY A 103 -2.16 -0.85 8.73
CA GLY A 103 -2.40 -0.04 9.90
C GLY A 103 -1.47 1.15 10.08
N LEU A 104 -0.46 1.36 9.23
CA LEU A 104 0.36 2.55 9.27
C LEU A 104 -0.53 3.80 9.13
N SER A 105 -0.25 4.82 9.92
CA SER A 105 -0.90 6.13 9.80
C SER A 105 -0.22 6.97 8.73
N PRO A 106 -0.94 7.96 8.17
CA PRO A 106 -0.33 8.90 7.25
C PRO A 106 0.90 9.61 7.82
N GLN A 107 0.87 9.93 9.12
CA GLN A 107 1.99 10.57 9.82
C GLN A 107 3.21 9.64 9.93
N GLU A 108 3.02 8.38 10.30
CA GLU A 108 4.12 7.40 10.38
C GLU A 108 4.81 7.26 9.02
N ILE A 109 4.05 7.13 7.93
CA ILE A 109 4.60 7.03 6.58
C ILE A 109 5.38 8.31 6.23
N ALA A 110 4.82 9.50 6.45
CA ALA A 110 5.49 10.76 6.16
C ALA A 110 6.82 10.91 6.91
N HIS A 111 6.86 10.53 8.20
CA HIS A 111 8.09 10.53 8.99
C HIS A 111 9.12 9.54 8.45
N ARG A 112 8.71 8.34 7.98
CA ARG A 112 9.62 7.38 7.35
C ARG A 112 10.20 7.91 6.04
N LEU A 113 9.39 8.57 5.21
CA LEU A 113 9.85 9.21 3.97
C LEU A 113 10.86 10.33 4.25
N LEU A 114 10.63 11.14 5.30
CA LEU A 114 11.61 12.11 5.77
C LEU A 114 12.90 11.42 6.24
N PHE A 115 12.78 10.36 7.04
CA PHE A 115 13.93 9.64 7.58
C PHE A 115 14.82 9.06 6.47
N ILE A 116 14.24 8.40 5.46
CA ILE A 116 15.03 7.81 4.37
C ILE A 116 15.75 8.87 3.53
N SER A 117 15.18 10.08 3.41
CA SER A 117 15.79 11.17 2.65
C SER A 117 17.11 11.69 3.22
N PHE A 118 17.38 11.48 4.51
CA PHE A 118 18.70 11.76 5.07
C PHE A 118 19.81 10.91 4.43
N TYR A 119 19.44 9.76 3.86
CA TYR A 119 20.36 8.80 3.25
C TYR A 119 20.24 8.73 1.73
N SER A 120 19.10 9.13 1.15
CA SER A 120 18.84 9.08 -0.29
C SER A 120 18.74 10.46 -0.97
N GLY A 121 18.78 11.55 -0.21
CA GLY A 121 18.73 12.92 -0.72
C GLY A 121 17.32 13.52 -0.79
N ILE A 122 17.27 14.84 -0.98
CA ILE A 122 16.02 15.63 -0.95
C ILE A 122 15.09 15.33 -2.14
N ASP A 123 15.64 14.96 -3.29
CA ASP A 123 14.85 14.65 -4.48
C ASP A 123 13.98 13.40 -4.26
N THR A 124 14.50 12.41 -3.51
CA THR A 124 13.71 11.27 -3.04
C THR A 124 12.55 11.73 -2.17
N LEU A 125 12.79 12.64 -1.21
CA LEU A 125 11.73 13.13 -0.32
C LEU A 125 10.61 13.77 -1.12
N THR A 126 10.97 14.71 -2.00
CA THR A 126 10.01 15.47 -2.81
C THR A 126 9.17 14.53 -3.66
N SER A 127 9.81 13.63 -4.41
CA SER A 127 9.10 12.68 -5.28
C SER A 127 8.20 11.71 -4.51
N ALA A 128 8.66 11.22 -3.34
CA ALA A 128 7.88 10.32 -2.50
C ALA A 128 6.69 11.04 -1.85
N LEU A 129 6.87 12.26 -1.35
CA LEU A 129 5.78 13.05 -0.76
C LEU A 129 4.74 13.48 -1.79
N GLU A 130 5.15 13.79 -3.02
CA GLU A 130 4.20 14.06 -4.12
C GLU A 130 3.35 12.82 -4.42
N THR A 131 4.00 11.66 -4.54
CA THR A 131 3.31 10.38 -4.78
C THR A 131 2.36 10.07 -3.62
N PHE A 132 2.81 10.27 -2.39
CA PHE A 132 1.98 10.02 -1.21
C PHE A 132 0.79 10.98 -1.10
N SER A 133 1.00 12.26 -1.36
CA SER A 133 -0.08 13.26 -1.38
C SER A 133 -1.14 12.92 -2.43
N ALA A 134 -0.71 12.49 -3.62
CA ALA A 134 -1.61 12.06 -4.68
C ALA A 134 -2.43 10.83 -4.27
N VAL A 135 -1.80 9.83 -3.62
CA VAL A 135 -2.51 8.67 -3.05
C VAL A 135 -3.54 9.10 -2.01
N LEU A 136 -3.15 9.90 -1.02
CA LEU A 136 -4.06 10.31 0.07
C LEU A 136 -5.25 11.12 -0.47
N ASN A 137 -5.01 12.08 -1.36
CA ASN A 137 -6.08 12.84 -2.00
C ASN A 137 -7.01 11.96 -2.82
N LYS A 138 -6.46 10.98 -3.56
CA LYS A 138 -7.27 10.04 -4.34
C LYS A 138 -8.15 9.19 -3.42
N LEU A 139 -7.59 8.64 -2.34
CA LEU A 139 -8.32 7.84 -1.36
C LEU A 139 -9.42 8.65 -0.66
N GLN A 140 -9.11 9.89 -0.27
CA GLN A 140 -10.10 10.80 0.32
C GLN A 140 -11.24 11.07 -0.68
N GLY A 141 -10.92 11.47 -1.91
CA GLY A 141 -11.93 11.75 -2.94
C GLY A 141 -12.79 10.53 -3.30
N LEU A 142 -12.20 9.33 -3.34
CA LEU A 142 -12.96 8.09 -3.53
C LEU A 142 -13.91 7.82 -2.37
N THR A 143 -13.47 8.06 -1.13
CA THR A 143 -14.29 7.89 0.07
C THR A 143 -15.44 8.90 0.11
N ASP A 144 -15.19 10.15 -0.28
CA ASP A 144 -16.20 11.21 -0.34
C ASP A 144 -17.24 10.95 -1.44
N ALA A 145 -16.81 10.41 -2.58
CA ALA A 145 -17.69 10.09 -3.72
C ALA A 145 -18.42 8.75 -3.58
N ALA A 146 -17.96 7.85 -2.71
CA ALA A 146 -18.50 6.51 -2.55
C ALA A 146 -19.95 6.54 -2.05
N ARG A 147 -20.88 6.25 -2.98
CA ARG A 147 -22.31 6.06 -2.68
C ARG A 147 -22.61 4.66 -2.10
N SER A 148 -21.68 3.73 -2.28
CA SER A 148 -21.71 2.39 -1.74
C SER A 148 -20.30 1.95 -1.35
N ASP A 149 -20.24 0.98 -0.45
CA ASP A 149 -19.00 0.42 0.07
C ASP A 149 -18.24 -0.44 -0.96
N GLU A 150 -18.91 -0.86 -2.05
CA GLU A 150 -18.31 -1.62 -3.15
C GLU A 150 -17.26 -0.79 -3.92
N ALA A 151 -17.44 0.52 -4.02
CA ALA A 151 -16.47 1.42 -4.65
C ALA A 151 -15.15 1.53 -3.86
N LEU A 152 -15.15 1.11 -2.60
CA LEU A 152 -14.00 1.14 -1.70
C LEU A 152 -13.32 -0.23 -1.55
N GLU A 153 -13.76 -1.21 -2.36
CA GLU A 153 -13.13 -2.53 -2.41
C GLU A 153 -11.67 -2.43 -2.90
N PRO A 154 -10.74 -3.22 -2.35
CA PRO A 154 -9.31 -3.12 -2.67
C PRO A 154 -9.01 -3.19 -4.16
N ARG A 155 -9.75 -4.02 -4.92
CA ARG A 155 -9.59 -4.14 -6.37
C ARG A 155 -9.92 -2.84 -7.10
N ALA A 156 -10.99 -2.16 -6.70
CA ALA A 156 -11.40 -0.90 -7.30
C ALA A 156 -10.38 0.20 -6.98
N ILE A 157 -9.99 0.32 -5.70
CA ILE A 157 -8.97 1.28 -5.25
C ILE A 157 -7.66 1.10 -6.02
N MET A 158 -7.19 -0.14 -6.18
CA MET A 158 -5.95 -0.40 -6.93
C MET A 158 -6.06 -0.05 -8.41
N GLY A 159 -7.22 -0.29 -9.05
CA GLY A 159 -7.45 0.16 -10.42
C GLY A 159 -7.39 1.68 -10.57
N GLU A 160 -7.99 2.40 -9.61
CA GLU A 160 -7.95 3.86 -9.55
C GLU A 160 -6.53 4.42 -9.29
N LEU A 161 -5.73 3.73 -8.48
CA LEU A 161 -4.31 4.09 -8.27
C LEU A 161 -3.45 3.79 -9.49
N ALA A 162 -3.71 2.67 -10.19
CA ALA A 162 -3.04 2.35 -11.46
C ALA A 162 -3.27 3.42 -12.52
N ALA A 163 -4.51 3.92 -12.61
CA ALA A 163 -4.86 5.00 -13.53
C ALA A 163 -4.19 6.34 -13.18
N LEU A 164 -3.83 6.55 -11.90
CA LEU A 164 -3.19 7.79 -11.43
C LEU A 164 -1.69 7.85 -11.78
N PHE A 165 -1.04 6.69 -11.95
CA PHE A 165 0.39 6.58 -12.21
C PHE A 165 0.67 5.66 -13.42
N PRO A 166 0.47 6.16 -14.65
CA PRO A 166 0.72 5.40 -15.88
C PRO A 166 2.22 5.11 -16.11
#